data_AF-A0A7W0RMC4-F1
#
_entry.id   AF-A0A7W0RMC4-F1
#
_cell.length_a   1.000
_cell.length_b   1.000
_cell.length_c   1.000
_cell.angle_alpha   90.00
_cell.angle_beta   90.00
_cell.angle_gamma   90.00
#
_symmetry.space_group_name_H-M   'P 1'
#
loop_
_entity.id
_entity.type
_entity.pdbx_description
1 polymer ?
#
loop_
_entity_poly.entity_id
_entity_poly.type
_entity_poly.pdbx_seq_one_letter_code
_entity_poly.pdbx_strand_id
1 'polypeptide(L)'
;MSDTGSPSRFTLRRIDGFRRDETFSEDEPVRRVTRWLWGTALLLSAAAAPTFAGEYNTKLDVGDAAPKFEGLQAVDGKTYSTSDFADKDALVLVFTCNDCPVAQAYNKRFNEFIAKYKSKPVGFLAVNCSVDPVDPVLDAMKSFSKKQGLKYAYAHDGTQKSGKAYGATVTPHVFVINKDRKVVYMGAWDDNWQDADQVEKTYAVEAVEAVLAGKTPKTGEARPVGCGIAYVSTAKDKE
;
A
#
# COMPACT_ATOMS: atom_id res chain seq x y z
N MET A 1 -51.37 47.04 32.88
CA MET A 1 -51.30 47.79 34.15
C MET A 1 -49.83 48.13 34.35
N SER A 2 -49.36 49.22 33.72
CA SER A 2 -49.15 50.56 34.34
C SER A 2 -48.03 50.49 35.40
N ASP A 3 -46.97 51.28 35.42
CA ASP A 3 -46.70 52.63 34.92
C ASP A 3 -45.17 52.84 35.09
N THR A 4 -44.43 53.32 34.08
CA THR A 4 -43.82 54.67 33.96
C THR A 4 -42.88 55.16 35.09
N GLY A 5 -41.73 55.70 34.69
CA GLY A 5 -40.81 56.42 35.57
C GLY A 5 -39.44 56.77 34.95
N SER A 6 -39.38 57.87 34.21
CA SER A 6 -38.19 58.60 33.72
C SER A 6 -38.13 59.96 34.46
N PRO A 7 -37.24 60.96 34.20
CA PRO A 7 -35.83 61.02 33.79
C PRO A 7 -34.98 61.92 34.76
N SER A 8 -33.69 62.15 34.48
CA SER A 8 -33.15 63.53 34.33
C SER A 8 -31.66 63.59 33.97
N ARG A 9 -31.35 64.52 33.05
CA ARG A 9 -30.02 64.95 32.59
C ARG A 9 -29.39 65.88 33.62
N PHE A 10 -28.06 65.89 33.73
CA PHE A 10 -27.33 67.11 34.11
C PHE A 10 -26.05 67.28 33.27
N THR A 11 -25.76 68.55 33.04
CA THR A 11 -24.97 69.14 31.96
C THR A 11 -23.50 69.41 32.32
N LEU A 12 -22.70 69.52 31.25
CA LEU A 12 -21.33 70.05 31.15
C LEU A 12 -21.03 71.30 31.99
N ARG A 13 -19.78 71.40 32.48
CA ARG A 13 -19.02 72.67 32.50
C ARG A 13 -17.52 72.44 32.31
N ARG A 14 -16.96 73.30 31.47
CA ARG A 14 -15.57 73.45 31.02
C ARG A 14 -14.99 74.64 31.80
N ILE A 15 -13.76 74.56 32.32
CA ILE A 15 -12.98 75.77 32.66
C ILE A 15 -11.50 75.55 32.28
N ASP A 16 -10.93 76.66 31.82
CA ASP A 16 -9.72 76.96 31.07
C ASP A 16 -8.36 76.61 31.69
N GLY A 17 -7.40 76.32 30.79
CA GLY A 17 -6.33 77.28 30.52
C GLY A 17 -5.08 77.25 31.41
N PHE A 18 -3.99 76.67 30.89
CA PHE A 18 -2.65 77.21 31.14
C PHE A 18 -1.74 76.97 29.92
N ARG A 19 -1.12 78.06 29.45
CA ARG A 19 -0.25 78.17 28.27
C ARG A 19 1.01 78.93 28.68
N ARG A 20 2.17 78.34 28.44
CA ARG A 20 3.37 78.94 27.80
C ARG A 20 4.51 77.91 27.83
N ASP A 21 4.93 77.48 26.65
CA ASP A 21 6.16 77.91 25.94
C ASP A 21 7.40 77.29 26.57
N GLU A 22 8.09 76.43 25.81
CA GLU A 22 9.37 76.82 25.23
C GLU A 22 9.83 75.79 24.19
N THR A 23 10.33 76.34 23.09
CA THR A 23 10.92 75.70 21.94
C THR A 23 12.25 75.04 22.28
N PHE A 24 12.49 73.81 21.81
CA PHE A 24 13.84 73.44 21.38
C PHE A 24 13.80 72.44 20.23
N SER A 25 14.55 72.80 19.20
CA SER A 25 14.67 72.18 17.88
C SER A 25 15.62 70.98 17.93
N GLU A 26 15.27 69.97 17.13
CA GLU A 26 16.09 69.05 16.32
C GLU A 26 17.44 68.53 16.87
N ASP A 27 17.51 67.19 17.00
CA ASP A 27 18.65 66.39 16.50
C ASP A 27 18.15 64.96 16.18
N GLU A 28 18.16 64.60 14.90
CA GLU A 28 18.04 63.22 14.37
C GLU A 28 19.44 62.52 14.39
N PRO A 29 19.64 61.30 13.81
CA PRO A 29 19.02 60.00 14.08
C PRO A 29 20.10 58.89 14.21
N VAL A 30 19.91 57.84 15.04
CA VAL A 30 20.68 56.59 14.84
C VAL A 30 19.81 55.35 14.98
N ARG A 31 19.60 54.75 13.80
CA ARG A 31 19.02 53.45 13.48
C ARG A 31 19.47 52.35 14.45
N ARG A 32 18.51 51.67 15.09
CA ARG A 32 18.63 50.23 15.41
C ARG A 32 17.35 49.51 15.03
N VAL A 33 17.27 49.16 13.75
CA VAL A 33 16.39 48.11 13.26
C VAL A 33 16.87 46.80 13.87
N THR A 34 16.29 46.39 15.00
CA THR A 34 16.44 45.01 15.49
C THR A 34 15.34 44.19 14.81
N ARG A 35 15.65 43.67 13.62
CA ARG A 35 14.86 42.63 12.96
C ARG A 35 14.85 41.40 13.87
N TRP A 36 13.74 41.22 14.59
CA TRP A 36 13.40 39.91 15.15
C TRP A 36 12.99 39.01 13.98
N LEU A 37 13.96 38.25 13.46
CA LEU A 37 13.69 37.14 12.55
C LEU A 37 12.98 36.05 13.35
N TRP A 38 11.66 35.97 13.21
CA TRP A 38 10.90 34.77 13.56
C TRP A 38 11.33 33.67 12.60
N GLY A 39 12.40 32.95 12.96
CA GLY A 39 12.80 31.73 12.28
C GLY A 39 11.74 30.66 12.53
N THR A 40 10.81 30.49 11.60
CA THR A 40 9.97 29.30 11.54
C THR A 40 10.85 28.12 11.19
N ALA A 41 11.35 27.43 12.21
CA ALA A 41 11.97 26.12 12.06
C ALA A 41 10.89 25.13 11.62
N LEU A 42 10.77 24.93 10.32
CA LEU A 42 9.96 23.89 9.70
C LEU A 42 10.66 22.56 9.95
N LEU A 43 10.39 21.94 11.10
CA LEU A 43 10.80 20.58 11.43
C LEU A 43 10.08 19.62 10.47
N LEU A 44 10.69 19.33 9.31
CA LEU A 44 10.34 18.15 8.54
C LEU A 44 10.65 16.92 9.40
N SER A 45 9.66 16.42 10.12
CA SER A 45 9.72 15.06 10.67
C SER A 45 9.65 14.08 9.52
N ALA A 46 10.81 13.67 9.01
CA ALA A 46 10.92 12.48 8.18
C ALA A 46 10.57 11.28 9.07
N ALA A 47 9.32 10.81 9.00
CA ALA A 47 8.95 9.54 9.59
C ALA A 47 9.73 8.44 8.85
N ALA A 48 10.85 8.00 9.42
CA ALA A 48 11.56 6.84 8.94
C ALA A 48 10.61 5.63 9.07
N ALA A 49 10.16 5.09 7.94
CA ALA A 49 9.38 3.86 7.94
C ALA A 49 10.25 2.74 8.53
N PRO A 50 9.71 1.89 9.41
CA PRO A 50 10.44 0.73 9.89
C PRO A 50 10.79 -0.17 8.69
N THR A 51 12.09 -0.37 8.46
CA THR A 51 12.60 -1.36 7.51
C THR A 51 12.55 -2.73 8.18
N PHE A 52 11.54 -3.52 7.85
CA PHE A 52 11.50 -4.92 8.24
C PHE A 52 12.46 -5.67 7.30
N ALA A 53 13.55 -6.22 7.84
CA ALA A 53 14.39 -7.16 7.11
C ALA A 53 13.59 -8.44 6.81
N GLY A 54 13.87 -9.08 5.68
CA GLY A 54 13.18 -10.27 5.22
C GLY A 54 13.41 -11.46 6.14
N GLU A 55 12.37 -11.87 6.87
CA GLU A 55 12.41 -13.00 7.80
C GLU A 55 12.15 -14.31 7.04
N TYR A 56 11.21 -14.28 6.07
CA TYR A 56 10.75 -15.46 5.35
C TYR A 56 11.08 -15.43 3.85
N ASN A 57 11.68 -14.35 3.34
CA ASN A 57 12.09 -14.19 1.95
C ASN A 57 13.60 -13.96 1.87
N THR A 58 14.29 -14.69 1.00
CA THR A 58 15.76 -14.59 0.83
C THR A 58 16.18 -13.69 -0.32
N LYS A 59 15.22 -13.09 -1.04
CA LYS A 59 15.45 -12.27 -2.24
C LYS A 59 15.03 -10.81 -2.08
N LEU A 60 13.99 -10.54 -1.31
CA LEU A 60 13.44 -9.19 -1.12
C LEU A 60 13.21 -8.94 0.36
N ASP A 61 13.43 -7.69 0.76
CA ASP A 61 13.01 -7.14 2.04
C ASP A 61 11.74 -6.28 1.86
N VAL A 62 11.00 -6.07 2.95
CA VAL A 62 9.87 -5.13 2.93
C VAL A 62 10.39 -3.71 2.69
N GLY A 63 9.83 -3.05 1.68
CA GLY A 63 10.22 -1.73 1.21
C GLY A 63 11.06 -1.74 -0.07
N ASP A 64 11.53 -2.91 -0.50
CA ASP A 64 12.26 -3.06 -1.76
C ASP A 64 11.38 -2.77 -2.97
N ALA A 65 12.02 -2.33 -4.06
CA ALA A 65 11.37 -2.16 -5.34
C ALA A 65 10.88 -3.51 -5.86
N ALA A 66 9.60 -3.58 -6.23
CA ALA A 66 8.99 -4.78 -6.78
C ALA A 66 9.66 -5.14 -8.13
N PRO A 67 10.18 -6.38 -8.29
CA PRO A 67 10.74 -6.82 -9.56
C PRO A 67 9.73 -6.69 -10.70
N LYS A 68 10.19 -6.25 -11.86
CA LYS A 68 9.36 -6.11 -13.05
C LYS A 68 9.11 -7.48 -13.70
N PHE A 69 7.89 -7.67 -14.19
CA PHE A 69 7.49 -8.76 -15.05
C PHE A 69 6.84 -8.20 -16.31
N GLU A 70 7.03 -8.90 -17.43
CA GLU A 70 6.55 -8.46 -18.74
C GLU A 70 6.07 -9.66 -19.54
N GLY A 71 5.03 -9.45 -20.33
CA GLY A 71 4.65 -10.43 -21.34
C GLY A 71 3.98 -11.70 -20.81
N LEU A 72 3.39 -11.70 -19.61
CA LEU A 72 2.77 -12.89 -19.03
C LEU A 72 1.40 -13.15 -19.64
N GLN A 73 1.28 -14.22 -20.43
CA GLN A 73 0.01 -14.63 -21.05
C GLN A 73 -0.95 -15.19 -20.00
N ALA A 74 -2.22 -14.78 -20.05
CA ALA A 74 -3.23 -15.17 -19.09
C ALA A 74 -4.41 -15.94 -19.69
N VAL A 75 -5.16 -16.60 -18.81
CA VAL A 75 -6.31 -17.44 -19.17
C VAL A 75 -7.47 -16.65 -19.79
N ASP A 76 -7.50 -15.33 -19.61
CA ASP A 76 -8.47 -14.41 -20.23
C ASP A 76 -8.06 -13.96 -21.64
N GLY A 77 -6.96 -14.49 -22.18
CA GLY A 77 -6.41 -14.16 -23.49
C GLY A 77 -5.62 -12.86 -23.55
N LYS A 78 -5.44 -12.17 -22.42
CA LYS A 78 -4.61 -10.96 -22.32
C LYS A 78 -3.19 -11.30 -21.93
N THR A 79 -2.32 -10.31 -22.08
CA THR A 79 -0.93 -10.33 -21.62
C THR A 79 -0.75 -9.26 -20.57
N TYR A 80 -0.09 -9.60 -19.46
CA TYR A 80 0.10 -8.71 -18.32
C TYR A 80 1.57 -8.41 -18.08
N SER A 81 1.85 -7.14 -17.79
CA SER A 81 3.14 -6.59 -17.41
C SER A 81 2.98 -5.69 -16.18
N THR A 82 4.07 -5.39 -15.47
CA THR A 82 4.02 -4.50 -14.30
C THR A 82 3.45 -3.11 -14.64
N SER A 83 3.67 -2.63 -15.87
CA SER A 83 3.14 -1.35 -16.36
C SER A 83 1.61 -1.29 -16.44
N ASP A 84 0.93 -2.43 -16.61
CA ASP A 84 -0.54 -2.47 -16.75
C ASP A 84 -1.25 -2.16 -15.42
N PHE A 85 -0.50 -2.12 -14.32
CA PHE A 85 -0.98 -1.78 -12.99
C PHE A 85 -0.46 -0.42 -12.51
N ALA A 86 0.15 0.39 -13.38
CA ALA A 86 0.75 1.67 -13.01
C ALA A 86 -0.25 2.64 -12.36
N ASP A 87 -1.53 2.58 -12.75
CA ASP A 87 -2.63 3.40 -12.24
C ASP A 87 -3.22 2.89 -10.91
N LYS A 88 -2.76 1.74 -10.39
CA LYS A 88 -3.29 1.13 -9.16
C LYS A 88 -2.53 1.59 -7.92
N ASP A 89 -3.23 2.01 -6.88
CA ASP A 89 -2.59 2.37 -5.61
C ASP A 89 -2.04 1.14 -4.89
N ALA A 90 -2.65 -0.03 -5.08
CA ALA A 90 -2.13 -1.31 -4.62
C ALA A 90 -2.17 -2.36 -5.74
N LEU A 91 -1.16 -3.22 -5.80
CA LEU A 91 -1.16 -4.44 -6.62
C LEU A 91 -0.95 -5.64 -5.72
N VAL A 92 -1.88 -6.59 -5.76
CA VAL A 92 -1.75 -7.89 -5.14
C VAL A 92 -1.23 -8.88 -6.18
N LEU A 93 -0.01 -9.38 -6.00
CA LEU A 93 0.60 -10.40 -6.83
C LEU A 93 0.61 -11.72 -6.04
N VAL A 94 0.08 -12.79 -6.64
CA VAL A 94 0.02 -14.11 -5.98
C VAL A 94 0.67 -15.16 -6.86
N PHE A 95 1.76 -15.77 -6.39
CA PHE A 95 2.29 -16.97 -7.04
C PHE A 95 1.48 -18.17 -6.59
N THR A 96 0.88 -18.88 -7.54
CA THR A 96 -0.07 -19.97 -7.30
C THR A 96 0.13 -21.10 -8.32
N CYS A 97 -0.65 -22.18 -8.23
CA CYS A 97 -0.66 -23.24 -9.24
C CYS A 97 -2.03 -23.94 -9.30
N ASN A 98 -2.17 -24.87 -10.24
CA ASN A 98 -3.41 -25.61 -10.47
C ASN A 98 -3.63 -26.73 -9.44
N ASP A 99 -2.56 -27.36 -8.94
CA ASP A 99 -2.66 -28.65 -8.24
C ASP A 99 -2.59 -28.55 -6.71
N CYS A 100 -2.03 -27.45 -6.17
CA CYS A 100 -1.86 -27.32 -4.73
C CYS A 100 -3.23 -27.17 -4.03
N PRO A 101 -3.56 -28.04 -3.04
CA PRO A 101 -4.83 -27.94 -2.32
C PRO A 101 -4.92 -26.65 -1.48
N VAL A 102 -3.79 -26.17 -0.95
CA VAL A 102 -3.73 -24.89 -0.22
C VAL A 102 -4.05 -23.74 -1.16
N ALA A 103 -3.43 -23.70 -2.35
CA ALA A 103 -3.72 -22.69 -3.36
C ALA A 103 -5.20 -22.70 -3.79
N GLN A 104 -5.75 -23.89 -4.03
CA GLN A 104 -7.15 -24.04 -4.41
C GLN A 104 -8.12 -23.55 -3.32
N ALA A 105 -7.80 -23.78 -2.03
CA ALA A 105 -8.63 -23.35 -0.91
C ALA A 105 -8.85 -21.83 -0.88
N TYR A 106 -7.89 -21.05 -1.38
CA TYR A 106 -7.99 -19.60 -1.42
C TYR A 106 -8.75 -19.04 -2.64
N ASN A 107 -9.03 -19.83 -3.68
CA ASN A 107 -9.68 -19.34 -4.91
C ASN A 107 -11.00 -18.60 -4.64
N LYS A 108 -11.83 -19.12 -3.73
CA LYS A 108 -13.10 -18.48 -3.33
C LYS A 108 -12.85 -17.14 -2.62
N ARG A 109 -11.89 -17.10 -1.70
CA ARG A 109 -11.52 -15.89 -0.94
C ARG A 109 -10.93 -14.81 -1.86
N PHE A 110 -10.12 -15.20 -2.84
CA PHE A 110 -9.64 -14.29 -3.87
C PHE A 110 -10.78 -13.73 -4.72
N ASN A 111 -11.75 -14.56 -5.15
CA ASN A 111 -12.92 -14.09 -5.87
C ASN A 111 -13.75 -13.07 -5.05
N GLU A 112 -13.94 -13.33 -3.76
CA GLU A 112 -14.63 -12.41 -2.83
C GLU A 112 -13.86 -11.09 -2.67
N PHE A 113 -12.53 -11.16 -2.57
CA PHE A 113 -11.67 -9.98 -2.58
C PHE A 113 -11.85 -9.18 -3.87
N ILE A 114 -11.74 -9.80 -5.05
CA ILE A 114 -11.94 -9.09 -6.33
C ILE A 114 -13.30 -8.40 -6.37
N ALA A 115 -14.36 -9.08 -5.92
CA ALA A 115 -15.69 -8.49 -5.88
C ALA A 115 -15.76 -7.27 -4.96
N LYS A 116 -15.16 -7.36 -3.76
CA LYS A 116 -15.12 -6.28 -2.76
C LYS A 116 -14.30 -5.07 -3.20
N TYR A 117 -13.20 -5.28 -3.92
CA TYR A 117 -12.25 -4.22 -4.31
C TYR A 117 -12.44 -3.72 -5.75
N LYS A 118 -13.44 -4.22 -6.48
CA LYS A 118 -13.67 -3.90 -7.91
C LYS A 118 -13.72 -2.40 -8.24
N SER A 119 -14.24 -1.58 -7.34
CA SER A 119 -14.37 -0.11 -7.51
C SER A 119 -13.23 0.68 -6.86
N LYS A 120 -12.24 0.00 -6.26
CA LYS A 120 -11.07 0.62 -5.63
C LYS A 120 -9.87 0.55 -6.59
N PRO A 121 -8.85 1.42 -6.45
CA PRO A 121 -7.64 1.38 -7.28
C PRO A 121 -6.69 0.23 -6.87
N VAL A 122 -7.20 -1.02 -6.90
CA VAL A 122 -6.47 -2.23 -6.55
C VAL A 122 -6.36 -3.14 -7.77
N GLY A 123 -5.14 -3.52 -8.12
CA GLY A 123 -4.84 -4.57 -9.09
C GLY A 123 -4.68 -5.92 -8.39
N PHE A 124 -5.01 -6.99 -9.10
CA PHE A 124 -4.77 -8.36 -8.64
C PHE A 124 -4.31 -9.20 -9.82
N LEU A 125 -3.18 -9.91 -9.66
CA LEU A 125 -2.65 -10.83 -10.64
C LEU A 125 -2.18 -12.11 -9.94
N ALA A 126 -2.75 -13.24 -10.35
CA ALA A 126 -2.22 -14.55 -10.00
C ALA A 126 -1.25 -15.02 -11.09
N VAL A 127 -0.13 -15.64 -10.72
CA VAL A 127 0.89 -16.15 -11.64
C VAL A 127 1.20 -17.61 -11.31
N ASN A 128 1.09 -18.49 -12.32
CA ASN A 128 1.65 -19.84 -12.25
C ASN A 128 3.04 -19.84 -12.88
N CYS A 129 4.05 -20.09 -12.07
CA CYS A 129 5.43 -20.29 -12.51
C CYS A 129 5.95 -21.70 -12.19
N SER A 130 5.10 -22.59 -11.67
CA SER A 130 5.47 -23.97 -11.38
C SER A 130 5.51 -24.78 -12.66
N VAL A 131 6.44 -25.74 -12.73
CA VAL A 131 6.35 -26.81 -13.73
C VAL A 131 5.00 -27.51 -13.57
N ASP A 132 4.31 -27.71 -14.69
CA ASP A 132 3.01 -28.38 -14.77
C ASP A 132 3.18 -29.63 -15.66
N PRO A 133 2.64 -30.80 -15.25
CA PRO A 133 2.74 -32.02 -16.04
C PRO A 133 1.88 -32.00 -17.32
N VAL A 134 0.96 -31.03 -17.46
CA VAL A 134 0.07 -30.91 -18.61
C VAL A 134 0.61 -29.87 -19.60
N ASP A 135 0.72 -30.27 -20.87
CA ASP A 135 1.16 -29.42 -21.98
C ASP A 135 0.04 -29.32 -23.05
N PRO A 136 -0.39 -28.13 -23.50
CA PRO A 136 0.03 -26.79 -23.06
C PRO A 136 -0.49 -26.37 -21.68
N VAL A 137 0.42 -25.90 -20.82
CA VAL A 137 0.10 -25.43 -19.45
C VAL A 137 -1.01 -24.38 -19.45
N LEU A 138 -0.98 -23.44 -20.40
CA LEU A 138 -1.97 -22.36 -20.47
C LEU A 138 -3.39 -22.88 -20.73
N ASP A 139 -3.56 -23.98 -21.47
CA ASP A 139 -4.87 -24.57 -21.73
C ASP A 139 -5.39 -25.38 -20.54
N ALA A 140 -4.49 -26.03 -19.80
CA ALA A 140 -4.80 -26.62 -18.50
C ALA A 140 -5.27 -25.55 -17.50
N MET A 141 -4.56 -24.40 -17.44
CA MET A 141 -4.95 -23.27 -16.61
C MET A 141 -6.30 -22.66 -17.01
N LYS A 142 -6.61 -22.56 -18.32
CA LYS A 142 -7.95 -22.10 -18.77
C LYS A 142 -9.05 -23.05 -18.32
N SER A 143 -8.81 -24.36 -18.43
CA SER A 143 -9.76 -25.39 -18.02
C SER A 143 -9.98 -25.38 -16.50
N PHE A 144 -8.90 -25.28 -15.74
CA PHE A 144 -8.92 -25.11 -14.30
C PHE A 144 -9.65 -23.82 -13.89
N SER A 145 -9.34 -22.70 -14.53
CA SER A 145 -9.97 -21.40 -14.25
C SER A 145 -11.48 -21.43 -14.44
N LYS A 146 -11.95 -22.06 -15.52
CA LYS A 146 -13.38 -22.30 -15.77
C LYS A 146 -14.00 -23.20 -14.71
N LYS A 147 -13.35 -24.31 -14.37
CA LYS A 147 -13.83 -25.29 -13.37
C LYS A 147 -13.96 -24.66 -11.97
N GLN A 148 -12.98 -23.85 -11.57
CA GLN A 148 -12.94 -23.18 -10.27
C GLN A 148 -13.72 -21.85 -10.25
N GLY A 149 -14.21 -21.40 -11.42
CA GLY A 149 -14.95 -20.15 -11.54
C GLY A 149 -14.13 -18.92 -11.17
N LEU A 150 -12.84 -18.89 -11.48
CA LEU A 150 -11.94 -17.80 -11.11
C LEU A 150 -12.39 -16.48 -11.75
N LYS A 151 -12.33 -15.40 -10.97
CA LYS A 151 -12.76 -14.05 -11.37
C LYS A 151 -11.60 -13.05 -11.47
N TYR A 152 -10.38 -13.53 -11.33
CA TYR A 152 -9.15 -12.74 -11.41
C TYR A 152 -8.30 -13.11 -12.63
N ALA A 153 -7.39 -12.22 -12.99
CA ALA A 153 -6.35 -12.50 -13.99
C ALA A 153 -5.41 -13.58 -13.45
N TYR A 154 -5.24 -14.65 -14.24
CA TYR A 154 -4.36 -15.76 -13.91
C TYR A 154 -3.40 -16.01 -15.09
N ALA A 155 -2.15 -15.63 -14.89
CA ALA A 155 -1.11 -15.62 -15.91
C ALA A 155 -0.10 -16.76 -15.74
N HIS A 156 0.50 -17.18 -16.84
CA HIS A 156 1.53 -18.20 -16.89
C HIS A 156 2.90 -17.56 -17.08
N ASP A 157 3.84 -17.88 -16.20
CA ASP A 157 5.26 -17.58 -16.35
C ASP A 157 6.06 -18.87 -16.59
N GLY A 158 6.10 -19.31 -17.85
CA GLY A 158 6.88 -20.48 -18.25
C GLY A 158 8.40 -20.28 -18.13
N THR A 159 8.88 -19.04 -17.98
CA THR A 159 10.32 -18.77 -17.77
C THR A 159 10.74 -18.89 -16.31
N GLN A 160 9.76 -18.85 -15.40
CA GLN A 160 9.92 -18.84 -13.94
C GLN A 160 10.74 -17.65 -13.40
N LYS A 161 11.04 -16.66 -14.24
CA LYS A 161 11.86 -15.50 -13.87
C LYS A 161 11.17 -14.64 -12.83
N SER A 162 9.87 -14.43 -12.94
CA SER A 162 9.11 -13.61 -11.98
C SER A 162 9.11 -14.27 -10.59
N GLY A 163 8.80 -15.56 -10.51
CA GLY A 163 8.84 -16.30 -9.24
C GLY A 163 10.21 -16.26 -8.56
N LYS A 164 11.28 -16.48 -9.33
CA LYS A 164 12.66 -16.40 -8.84
C LYS A 164 13.05 -14.99 -8.39
N ALA A 165 12.65 -13.95 -9.13
CA ALA A 165 12.96 -12.57 -8.81
C ALA A 165 12.25 -12.08 -7.53
N TYR A 166 11.02 -12.55 -7.29
CA TYR A 166 10.27 -12.24 -6.06
C TYR A 166 10.67 -13.12 -4.86
N GLY A 167 11.51 -14.15 -5.06
CA GLY A 167 11.81 -15.12 -4.00
C GLY A 167 10.61 -15.99 -3.62
N ALA A 168 9.67 -16.21 -4.53
CA ALA A 168 8.50 -17.03 -4.27
C ALA A 168 8.91 -18.50 -4.10
N THR A 169 8.57 -19.10 -2.96
CA THR A 169 8.95 -20.47 -2.60
C THR A 169 7.79 -21.46 -2.55
N VAL A 170 6.56 -20.99 -2.29
CA VAL A 170 5.38 -21.83 -2.09
C VAL A 170 4.16 -21.32 -2.88
N THR A 171 3.12 -22.14 -2.95
CA THR A 171 1.82 -21.78 -3.53
C THR A 171 0.70 -21.96 -2.49
N PRO A 172 -0.09 -20.89 -2.19
CA PRO A 172 0.08 -19.53 -2.66
C PRO A 172 1.18 -18.77 -1.88
N HIS A 173 1.89 -17.87 -2.56
CA HIS A 173 2.75 -16.86 -1.93
C HIS A 173 2.31 -15.48 -2.40
N VAL A 174 1.88 -14.64 -1.46
CA VAL A 174 1.24 -13.34 -1.71
C VAL A 174 2.25 -12.23 -1.54
N PHE A 175 2.17 -11.22 -2.39
CA PHE A 175 2.90 -9.96 -2.31
C PHE A 175 1.92 -8.80 -2.49
N VAL A 176 1.99 -7.78 -1.63
CA VAL A 176 1.26 -6.51 -1.82
C VAL A 176 2.27 -5.43 -2.14
N ILE A 177 2.04 -4.75 -3.26
CA ILE A 177 2.91 -3.72 -3.82
C ILE A 177 2.16 -2.40 -3.76
N ASN A 178 2.77 -1.37 -3.19
CA ASN A 178 2.15 -0.05 -3.07
C ASN A 178 2.26 0.80 -4.36
N LYS A 179 1.73 2.02 -4.31
CA LYS A 179 1.72 2.99 -5.42
C LYS A 179 3.13 3.34 -5.93
N ASP A 180 4.12 3.36 -5.04
CA ASP A 180 5.53 3.60 -5.35
C ASP A 180 6.25 2.37 -5.92
N ARG A 181 5.51 1.28 -6.17
CA ARG A 181 6.02 -0.01 -6.63
C ARG A 181 7.05 -0.62 -5.69
N LYS A 182 6.81 -0.49 -4.39
CA LYS A 182 7.55 -1.19 -3.34
C LYS A 182 6.74 -2.33 -2.77
N VAL A 183 7.39 -3.45 -2.45
CA VAL A 183 6.76 -4.56 -1.73
C VAL A 183 6.57 -4.11 -0.28
N VAL A 184 5.32 -4.00 0.15
CA VAL A 184 4.97 -3.58 1.51
C VAL A 184 4.41 -4.72 2.37
N TYR A 185 4.08 -5.83 1.72
CA TYR A 185 3.75 -7.09 2.38
C TYR A 185 4.18 -8.29 1.55
N MET A 186 4.67 -9.35 2.18
CA MET A 186 4.84 -10.66 1.56
C MET A 186 4.56 -11.81 2.54
N GLY A 187 3.97 -12.91 2.05
CA GLY A 187 3.70 -14.08 2.88
C GLY A 187 2.42 -14.83 2.55
N ALA A 188 1.76 -15.32 3.61
CA ALA A 188 0.45 -15.96 3.53
C ALA A 188 -0.67 -14.97 3.17
N TRP A 189 -1.86 -15.44 2.83
CA TRP A 189 -3.01 -14.55 2.65
C TRP A 189 -3.64 -14.16 4.00
N ASP A 190 -3.89 -15.17 4.83
CA ASP A 190 -4.38 -15.07 6.20
C ASP A 190 -3.71 -16.18 7.06
N ASP A 191 -4.13 -16.30 8.32
CA ASP A 191 -3.58 -17.28 9.27
C ASP A 191 -4.26 -18.66 9.23
N ASN A 192 -5.31 -18.86 8.42
CA ASN A 192 -6.03 -20.13 8.36
C ASN A 192 -6.55 -20.48 6.96
N TRP A 193 -5.72 -21.17 6.18
CA TRP A 193 -6.10 -21.64 4.85
C TRP A 193 -7.18 -22.74 4.87
N GLN A 194 -7.32 -23.47 5.98
CA GLN A 194 -8.22 -24.63 6.07
C GLN A 194 -9.67 -24.22 6.27
N ASP A 195 -9.90 -23.22 7.12
CA ASP A 195 -11.25 -22.77 7.48
C ASP A 195 -11.32 -21.24 7.48
N ALA A 196 -12.21 -20.70 6.65
CA ALA A 196 -12.38 -19.25 6.50
C ALA A 196 -13.06 -18.62 7.72
N ASP A 197 -13.87 -19.38 8.45
CA ASP A 197 -14.61 -18.90 9.63
C ASP A 197 -13.73 -18.84 10.88
N GLN A 198 -12.55 -19.47 10.82
CA GLN A 198 -11.55 -19.52 11.88
C GLN A 198 -10.31 -18.65 11.56
N VAL A 199 -10.44 -17.69 10.65
CA VAL A 199 -9.41 -16.69 10.35
C VAL A 199 -9.46 -15.60 11.42
N GLU A 200 -8.33 -15.38 12.11
CA GLU A 200 -8.19 -14.29 13.09
C GLU A 200 -7.41 -13.11 12.53
N LYS A 201 -6.52 -13.34 11.55
CA LYS A 201 -5.65 -12.33 10.95
C LYS A 201 -5.73 -12.35 9.44
N THR A 202 -6.06 -11.20 8.85
CA THR A 202 -6.25 -11.06 7.40
C THR A 202 -5.08 -10.31 6.76
N TYR A 203 -3.86 -10.84 6.92
CA TYR A 203 -2.60 -10.14 6.63
C TYR A 203 -2.59 -9.37 5.30
N ALA A 204 -2.89 -10.04 4.18
CA ALA A 204 -2.83 -9.43 2.86
C ALA A 204 -3.92 -8.35 2.68
N VAL A 205 -5.12 -8.58 3.23
CA VAL A 205 -6.24 -7.63 3.15
C VAL A 205 -5.95 -6.39 4.00
N GLU A 206 -5.41 -6.57 5.21
CA GLU A 206 -4.95 -5.49 6.07
C GLU A 206 -3.86 -4.65 5.42
N ALA A 207 -2.91 -5.30 4.73
CA ALA A 207 -1.87 -4.60 3.98
C ALA A 207 -2.45 -3.78 2.82
N VAL A 208 -3.41 -4.32 2.07
CA VAL A 208 -4.10 -3.58 1.01
C VAL A 208 -4.87 -2.38 1.56
N GLU A 209 -5.63 -2.55 2.65
CA GLU A 209 -6.37 -1.44 3.26
C GLU A 209 -5.42 -0.37 3.84
N ALA A 210 -4.28 -0.76 4.41
CA ALA A 210 -3.26 0.18 4.86
C ALA A 210 -2.72 1.02 3.68
N VAL A 211 -2.37 0.38 2.55
CA VAL A 211 -1.91 1.08 1.35
C VAL A 211 -2.97 2.05 0.83
N LEU A 212 -4.23 1.61 0.74
CA LEU A 212 -5.35 2.46 0.31
C LEU A 212 -5.59 3.64 1.25
N ALA A 213 -5.26 3.50 2.53
CA ALA A 213 -5.31 4.57 3.52
C ALA A 213 -4.04 5.44 3.55
N GLY A 214 -3.06 5.21 2.68
CA GLY A 214 -1.78 5.93 2.67
C GLY A 214 -0.89 5.61 3.87
N LYS A 215 -1.05 4.42 4.47
CA LYS A 215 -0.33 3.96 5.67
C LYS A 215 0.56 2.76 5.34
N THR A 216 1.58 2.56 6.17
CA THR A 216 2.37 1.33 6.16
C THR A 216 1.58 0.19 6.82
N PRO A 217 1.52 -1.01 6.22
CA PRO A 217 0.95 -2.19 6.87
C PRO A 217 1.59 -2.44 8.23
N LYS A 218 0.79 -2.88 9.21
CA LYS A 218 1.30 -3.24 10.55
C LYS A 218 2.20 -4.48 10.49
N THR A 219 1.83 -5.42 9.62
CA THR A 219 2.55 -6.66 9.37
C THR A 219 3.12 -6.57 7.97
N GLY A 220 4.46 -6.52 7.85
CA GLY A 220 5.16 -6.53 6.56
C GLY A 220 5.42 -7.94 6.05
N GLU A 221 5.54 -8.93 6.95
CA GLU A 221 5.73 -10.33 6.57
C GLU A 221 4.90 -11.27 7.42
N ALA A 222 4.45 -12.36 6.80
CA ALA A 222 3.92 -13.52 7.50
C ALA A 222 4.52 -14.78 6.89
N ARG A 223 4.73 -15.81 7.71
CA ARG A 223 5.23 -17.10 7.22
C ARG A 223 4.32 -17.62 6.10
N PRO A 224 4.83 -17.83 4.87
CA PRO A 224 4.03 -18.37 3.79
C PRO A 224 3.75 -19.86 4.02
N VAL A 225 2.55 -20.31 3.65
CA VAL A 225 2.07 -21.69 3.86
C VAL A 225 1.53 -22.22 2.56
N GLY A 226 2.07 -23.35 2.08
CA GLY A 226 1.68 -23.92 0.80
C GLY A 226 2.58 -25.07 0.35
N CYS A 227 2.28 -25.63 -0.82
CA CYS A 227 3.18 -26.56 -1.49
C CYS A 227 4.36 -25.79 -2.11
N GLY A 228 5.53 -26.40 -2.23
CA GLY A 228 6.67 -25.77 -2.89
C GLY A 228 6.41 -25.49 -4.37
N ILE A 229 6.92 -24.37 -4.89
CA ILE A 229 6.92 -24.11 -6.34
C ILE A 229 7.93 -25.04 -7.01
N ALA A 230 7.48 -25.78 -8.03
CA ALA A 230 8.38 -26.63 -8.81
C ALA A 230 9.17 -25.79 -9.83
N TYR A 231 10.38 -25.38 -9.44
CA TYR A 231 11.32 -24.73 -10.35
C TYR A 231 12.09 -25.75 -11.18
N VAL A 232 12.34 -25.44 -12.46
CA VAL A 232 13.29 -26.19 -13.29
C VAL A 232 14.68 -25.99 -12.68
N SER A 233 15.28 -27.08 -12.21
CA SER A 233 16.64 -27.07 -11.67
C SER A 233 17.59 -26.68 -12.79
N THR A 234 18.33 -25.59 -12.64
CA THR A 234 19.46 -25.32 -13.53
C THR A 234 20.71 -25.94 -12.91
N ALA A 235 21.66 -26.40 -13.73
CA ALA A 235 22.88 -27.06 -13.24
C ALA A 235 23.72 -26.18 -12.29
N LYS A 236 23.46 -24.87 -12.23
CA LYS A 236 24.14 -23.90 -11.34
C LYS A 236 23.59 -23.84 -9.91
N ASP A 237 22.44 -24.44 -9.63
CA ASP A 237 21.78 -24.35 -8.31
C ASP A 237 22.28 -25.45 -7.33
N LYS A 238 23.34 -26.19 -7.69
CA LYS A 238 23.88 -27.34 -6.93
C LYS A 238 25.30 -27.12 -6.38
N GLU A 239 25.83 -25.90 -6.44
CA GLU A 239 27.20 -25.57 -5.98
C GLU A 239 27.18 -24.75 -4.68
#